data_AF-A0A1I4JN33-F1
#
_entry.id   AF-A0A1I4JN33-F1
#
_cell.length_a   1.000
_cell.length_b   1.000
_cell.length_c   1.000
_cell.angle_alpha   90.00
_cell.angle_beta   90.00
_cell.angle_gamma   90.00
#
_symmetry.space_group_name_H-M   'P 1'
#
loop_
_entity.id
_entity.type
_entity.pdbx_description
1 polymer ?
#
loop_
_entity_poly.entity_id
_entity_poly.type
_entity_poly.pdbx_seq_one_letter_code
_entity_poly.pdbx_strand_id
1 'polypeptide(L)'
;MVCTAVLAVSITVPAPVQAASNMVPDYEVKLLMQPSAVLGSDGKLTSAVRTAFGMPSTVTKMNIEFLDTNAKDIYTNNWIPRIRKTEGESDFELTYKKRYPIVNDNITAALTLANQEGFDSTDTNYDAQIEWGYLNKTLSISNKKTGKKSGYSGMDLPSASDSRKLLKDNIPGKMDKWLYTGWGTAMLDASRVYGPVLAKRSIGTWSGLETYIEVWPIKDAAGTGIDNVVEISFKTNSSTTASTKHDQLITYLQSQGWFLAQDSLKTQLIMDRY
;
A
#
# COMPACT_ATOMS: atom_id res chain seq x y z
N MET A 1 26.91 29.37 -69.67
CA MET A 1 25.55 29.01 -69.22
C MET A 1 25.73 28.16 -67.96
N VAL A 2 25.49 28.75 -66.80
CA VAL A 2 25.76 28.17 -65.47
C VAL A 2 24.42 27.71 -64.91
N CYS A 3 24.27 26.43 -64.59
CA CYS A 3 23.13 25.91 -63.85
C CYS A 3 23.64 25.38 -62.50
N THR A 4 23.44 26.17 -61.46
CA THR A 4 23.69 25.78 -60.07
C THR A 4 22.39 25.21 -59.51
N ALA A 5 22.37 23.90 -59.24
CA ALA A 5 21.25 23.25 -58.57
C ALA A 5 21.36 23.46 -57.05
N VAL A 6 20.35 24.09 -56.45
CA VAL A 6 20.24 24.26 -55.00
C VAL A 6 19.44 23.08 -54.44
N LEU A 7 20.11 22.22 -53.66
CA LEU A 7 19.45 21.19 -52.87
C LEU A 7 18.81 21.85 -51.64
N ALA A 8 17.48 21.82 -51.54
CA ALA A 8 16.77 22.25 -50.34
C ALA A 8 16.75 21.11 -49.32
N VAL A 9 17.45 21.30 -48.19
CA VAL A 9 17.37 20.38 -47.03
C VAL A 9 16.22 20.84 -46.15
N SER A 10 15.17 20.03 -46.05
CA SER A 10 14.06 20.25 -45.12
C SER A 10 14.47 19.84 -43.72
N ILE A 11 14.70 20.81 -42.83
CA ILE A 11 14.90 20.58 -41.40
C ILE A 11 13.53 20.38 -40.76
N THR A 12 13.20 19.14 -40.39
CA THR A 12 12.03 18.85 -39.55
C THR A 12 12.39 19.14 -38.10
N VAL A 13 11.85 20.22 -37.55
CA VAL A 13 11.96 20.51 -36.12
C VAL A 13 10.99 19.56 -35.39
N PRO A 14 11.46 18.68 -34.49
CA PRO A 14 10.55 17.83 -33.73
C PRO A 14 9.65 18.70 -32.86
N ALA A 15 8.35 18.39 -32.87
CA ALA A 15 7.38 19.06 -32.01
C ALA A 15 7.79 18.89 -30.53
N PRO A 16 7.59 19.90 -29.67
CA PRO A 16 7.88 19.78 -28.25
C PRO A 16 7.05 18.63 -27.66
N VAL A 17 7.73 17.61 -27.14
CA VAL A 17 7.08 16.55 -26.38
C VAL A 17 6.58 17.17 -25.08
N GLN A 18 5.28 17.36 -24.96
CA GLN A 18 4.67 17.82 -23.72
C GLN A 18 4.85 16.74 -22.66
N ALA A 19 5.47 17.10 -21.52
CA ALA A 19 5.60 16.18 -20.40
C ALA A 19 4.21 15.70 -19.95
N ALA A 20 4.08 14.40 -19.71
CA ALA A 20 2.84 13.81 -19.23
C ALA A 20 2.43 14.43 -17.89
N SER A 21 1.12 14.55 -17.65
CA SER A 21 0.61 15.10 -16.39
C SER A 21 0.81 14.14 -15.21
N ASN A 22 0.70 14.67 -13.99
CA ASN A 22 0.70 13.84 -12.78
C ASN A 22 -0.48 12.85 -12.78
N MET A 23 -0.29 11.71 -12.11
CA MET A 23 -1.38 10.78 -11.80
C MET A 23 -2.46 11.46 -10.94
N VAL A 24 -3.70 10.99 -11.07
CA VAL A 24 -4.83 11.44 -10.24
C VAL A 24 -5.07 10.42 -9.14
N PRO A 25 -4.80 10.74 -7.85
CA PRO A 25 -4.94 9.77 -6.78
C PRO A 25 -6.38 9.70 -6.24
N ASP A 26 -6.75 8.53 -5.73
CA ASP A 26 -7.80 8.42 -4.71
C ASP A 26 -7.24 8.71 -3.30
N TYR A 27 -8.09 8.63 -2.28
CA TYR A 27 -7.72 8.88 -0.89
C TYR A 27 -8.17 7.71 -0.02
N GLU A 28 -7.27 7.23 0.83
CA GLU A 28 -7.59 6.27 1.90
C GLU A 28 -7.25 6.91 3.25
N VAL A 29 -8.28 7.20 4.04
CA VAL A 29 -8.11 7.66 5.43
C VAL A 29 -7.93 6.44 6.32
N LYS A 30 -6.92 6.45 7.19
CA LYS A 30 -6.48 5.32 8.00
C LYS A 30 -6.10 5.81 9.39
N LEU A 31 -6.90 5.45 10.39
CA LEU A 31 -6.70 5.89 11.76
C LEU A 31 -6.52 4.70 12.69
N LEU A 32 -5.64 4.83 13.67
CA LEU A 32 -5.46 3.79 14.67
C LEU A 32 -6.53 3.88 15.75
N MET A 33 -6.95 2.70 16.21
CA MET A 33 -7.87 2.54 17.32
C MET A 33 -7.15 1.91 18.51
N GLN A 34 -7.52 2.32 19.73
CA GLN A 34 -6.96 1.82 20.98
C GLN A 34 -7.35 0.35 21.18
N PRO A 35 -6.43 -0.63 21.06
CA PRO A 35 -6.79 -2.05 21.04
C PRO A 35 -7.52 -2.51 22.29
N SER A 36 -7.09 -2.03 23.47
CA SER A 36 -7.72 -2.35 24.76
C SER A 36 -9.14 -1.79 24.92
N ALA A 37 -9.54 -0.81 24.12
CA ALA A 37 -10.88 -0.21 24.15
C ALA A 37 -11.82 -0.83 23.10
N VAL A 38 -11.28 -1.34 22.00
CA VAL A 38 -12.06 -1.80 20.83
C VAL A 38 -12.10 -3.31 20.65
N LEU A 39 -11.19 -4.04 21.31
CA LEU A 39 -11.16 -5.50 21.30
C LEU A 39 -11.69 -6.08 22.61
N GLY A 40 -12.44 -7.18 22.50
CA GLY A 40 -12.76 -8.05 23.63
C GLY A 40 -11.59 -8.95 24.02
N SER A 41 -11.75 -9.70 25.11
CA SER A 41 -10.76 -10.68 25.58
C SER A 41 -10.48 -11.81 24.58
N ASP A 42 -11.38 -12.03 23.61
CA ASP A 42 -11.20 -12.98 22.51
C ASP A 42 -10.47 -12.39 21.29
N GLY A 43 -9.98 -11.14 21.41
CA GLY A 43 -9.27 -10.42 20.35
C GLY A 43 -10.14 -10.01 19.16
N LYS A 44 -11.47 -10.04 19.31
CA LYS A 44 -12.41 -9.56 18.29
C LYS A 44 -12.96 -8.18 18.64
N LEU A 45 -13.47 -7.47 17.63
CA LEU A 45 -14.17 -6.20 17.86
C LEU A 45 -15.34 -6.38 18.82
N THR A 46 -15.46 -5.48 19.78
CA THR A 46 -16.60 -5.46 20.71
C THR A 46 -17.91 -5.23 19.95
N SER A 47 -19.04 -5.61 20.57
CA SER A 47 -20.36 -5.35 20.01
C SER A 47 -20.60 -3.85 19.77
N ALA A 48 -20.14 -2.99 20.69
CA ALA A 48 -20.26 -1.55 20.56
C ALA A 48 -19.59 -1.01 19.28
N VAL A 49 -18.35 -1.43 19.00
CA VAL A 49 -17.63 -1.04 17.78
C VAL A 49 -18.33 -1.59 16.54
N ARG A 50 -18.73 -2.87 16.56
CA ARG A 50 -19.42 -3.46 15.41
C ARG A 50 -20.74 -2.76 15.11
N THR A 51 -21.55 -2.46 16.11
CA THR A 51 -22.81 -1.73 15.94
C THR A 51 -22.57 -0.32 15.41
N ALA A 52 -21.58 0.41 15.95
CA ALA A 52 -21.26 1.77 15.52
C ALA A 52 -20.90 1.89 14.02
N PHE A 53 -20.25 0.86 13.47
CA PHE A 53 -19.80 0.84 12.09
C PHE A 53 -20.60 -0.15 11.21
N GLY A 54 -21.74 -0.65 11.68
CA GLY A 54 -22.60 -1.56 10.92
C GLY A 54 -21.91 -2.86 10.48
N MET A 55 -20.99 -3.39 11.29
CA MET A 55 -20.18 -4.56 10.94
C MET A 55 -20.82 -5.88 11.41
N PRO A 56 -20.89 -6.91 10.55
CA PRO A 56 -21.34 -8.24 10.95
C PRO A 56 -20.33 -8.88 11.91
N SER A 57 -20.70 -10.03 12.49
CA SER A 57 -19.78 -10.81 13.33
C SER A 57 -18.73 -11.57 12.51
N THR A 58 -18.96 -11.74 11.22
CA THR A 58 -18.04 -12.38 10.29
C THR A 58 -16.88 -11.44 9.97
N VAL A 59 -15.71 -12.05 9.76
CA VAL A 59 -14.49 -11.35 9.35
C VAL A 59 -13.89 -12.08 8.17
N THR A 60 -13.19 -11.34 7.31
CA THR A 60 -12.35 -11.91 6.28
C THR A 60 -10.94 -12.05 6.82
N LYS A 61 -10.37 -13.27 6.79
CA LYS A 61 -8.96 -13.47 7.14
C LYS A 61 -8.06 -13.12 5.97
N MET A 62 -6.90 -12.55 6.28
CA MET A 62 -5.84 -12.27 5.33
C MET A 62 -4.53 -12.75 5.94
N ASN A 63 -3.75 -13.52 5.18
CA ASN A 63 -2.40 -13.90 5.55
C ASN A 63 -1.44 -13.12 4.65
N ILE A 64 -0.51 -12.38 5.25
CA ILE A 64 0.33 -11.41 4.55
C ILE A 64 1.80 -11.66 4.86
N GLU A 65 2.63 -11.57 3.84
CA GLU A 65 4.09 -11.50 3.97
C GLU A 65 4.69 -10.45 3.04
N PHE A 66 5.86 -9.96 3.41
CA PHE A 66 6.67 -9.05 2.63
C PHE A 66 8.02 -9.69 2.34
N LEU A 67 8.67 -9.27 1.26
CA LEU A 67 9.99 -9.74 0.90
C LEU A 67 10.97 -8.59 0.81
N ASP A 68 12.09 -8.73 1.51
CA ASP A 68 13.18 -7.76 1.46
C ASP A 68 14.49 -8.43 1.87
N THR A 69 15.61 -7.79 1.59
CA THR A 69 16.92 -8.23 2.05
C THR A 69 17.03 -8.07 3.57
N ASN A 70 18.10 -8.60 4.17
CA ASN A 70 18.40 -8.35 5.59
C ASN A 70 18.66 -6.87 5.89
N ALA A 71 19.20 -6.13 4.92
CA ALA A 71 19.45 -4.69 5.03
C ALA A 71 18.22 -3.84 4.68
N LYS A 72 17.11 -4.48 4.26
CA LYS A 72 15.88 -3.82 3.83
C LYS A 72 16.10 -2.92 2.60
N ASP A 73 16.90 -3.38 1.64
CA ASP A 73 17.30 -2.58 0.47
C ASP A 73 16.08 -2.16 -0.38
N ILE A 74 15.04 -2.98 -0.45
CA ILE A 74 13.83 -2.66 -1.21
C ILE A 74 13.01 -1.58 -0.48
N TYR A 75 12.77 -1.77 0.82
CA TYR A 75 12.00 -0.86 1.67
C TYR A 75 12.68 0.49 1.86
N THR A 76 14.00 0.53 2.03
CA THR A 76 14.78 1.78 2.12
C THR A 76 14.77 2.57 0.81
N ASN A 77 14.56 1.90 -0.33
CA ASN A 77 14.28 2.52 -1.62
C ASN A 77 12.78 2.84 -1.83
N ASN A 78 11.99 2.79 -0.76
CA ASN A 78 10.54 3.03 -0.70
C ASN A 78 9.69 2.09 -1.56
N TRP A 79 10.21 0.92 -1.93
CA TRP A 79 9.44 -0.14 -2.58
C TRP A 79 8.97 -1.17 -1.55
N ILE A 80 7.79 -1.74 -1.78
CA ILE A 80 7.16 -2.71 -0.88
C ILE A 80 6.53 -3.81 -1.74
N PRO A 81 7.25 -4.92 -1.99
CA PRO A 81 6.67 -6.12 -2.56
C PRO A 81 6.00 -6.92 -1.45
N ARG A 82 4.76 -7.34 -1.69
CA ARG A 82 3.93 -8.05 -0.72
C ARG A 82 3.18 -9.18 -1.40
N ILE A 83 3.09 -10.30 -0.71
CA ILE A 83 2.17 -11.39 -1.03
C ILE A 83 1.07 -11.40 0.01
N ARG A 84 -0.17 -11.51 -0.45
CA ARG A 84 -1.34 -11.70 0.41
C ARG A 84 -2.19 -12.85 -0.09
N LYS A 85 -2.58 -13.71 0.84
CA LYS A 85 -3.64 -14.70 0.65
C LYS A 85 -4.88 -14.23 1.40
N THR A 86 -6.03 -14.18 0.74
CA THR A 86 -7.31 -13.77 1.34
C THR A 86 -8.24 -14.98 1.41
N GLU A 87 -9.00 -15.08 2.48
CA GLU A 87 -9.92 -16.20 2.72
C GLU A 87 -10.96 -16.30 1.59
N GLY A 88 -11.08 -17.49 1.01
CA GLY A 88 -11.97 -17.75 -0.12
C GLY A 88 -11.36 -17.54 -1.50
N GLU A 89 -10.22 -16.85 -1.61
CA GLU A 89 -9.56 -16.60 -2.90
C GLU A 89 -8.68 -17.79 -3.31
N SER A 90 -8.65 -18.14 -4.61
CA SER A 90 -7.79 -19.22 -5.13
C SER A 90 -6.35 -18.79 -5.33
N ASP A 91 -6.14 -17.52 -5.65
CA ASP A 91 -4.85 -16.99 -6.09
C ASP A 91 -4.16 -16.21 -4.98
N PHE A 92 -2.88 -15.87 -5.20
CA PHE A 92 -2.14 -14.92 -4.38
C PHE A 92 -2.29 -13.52 -4.94
N GLU A 93 -2.63 -12.55 -4.10
CA GLU A 93 -2.53 -11.14 -4.46
C GLU A 93 -1.07 -10.70 -4.29
N LEU A 94 -0.45 -10.28 -5.39
CA LEU A 94 0.89 -9.69 -5.40
C LEU A 94 0.72 -8.17 -5.49
N THR A 95 1.44 -7.42 -4.67
CA THR A 95 1.42 -5.95 -4.74
C THR A 95 2.85 -5.43 -4.69
N TYR A 96 3.17 -4.52 -5.59
CA TYR A 96 4.41 -3.75 -5.59
C TYR A 96 4.04 -2.29 -5.39
N LYS A 97 4.33 -1.75 -4.21
CA LYS A 97 3.97 -0.39 -3.86
C LYS A 97 5.22 0.47 -3.72
N LYS A 98 5.24 1.62 -4.39
CA LYS A 98 6.24 2.68 -4.22
C LYS A 98 5.63 3.80 -3.38
N ARG A 99 6.39 4.32 -2.41
CA ARG A 99 5.93 5.37 -1.49
C ARG A 99 6.72 6.67 -1.60
N TYR A 100 5.99 7.75 -1.39
CA TYR A 100 6.47 9.13 -1.37
C TYR A 100 5.90 9.83 -0.13
N PRO A 101 6.72 10.16 0.87
CA PRO A 101 6.27 10.98 1.99
C PRO A 101 5.72 12.32 1.50
N ILE A 102 4.60 12.77 2.05
CA ILE A 102 4.06 14.11 1.78
C ILE A 102 4.51 15.03 2.90
N VAL A 103 5.37 15.98 2.56
CA VAL A 103 5.92 16.97 3.50
C VAL A 103 5.10 18.26 3.40
N ASN A 104 4.75 18.85 4.55
CA ASN A 104 3.98 20.10 4.65
C ASN A 104 2.65 20.07 3.86
N ASP A 105 1.99 18.91 3.82
CA ASP A 105 0.75 18.67 3.06
C ASP A 105 0.85 18.94 1.54
N ASN A 106 2.07 18.95 0.99
CA ASN A 106 2.27 19.24 -0.42
C ASN A 106 2.11 17.98 -1.31
N ILE A 107 0.85 17.60 -1.55
CA ILE A 107 0.50 16.46 -2.41
C ILE A 107 1.06 16.63 -3.83
N THR A 108 0.99 17.85 -4.39
CA THR A 108 1.48 18.14 -5.74
C THR A 108 2.97 17.88 -5.87
N ALA A 109 3.79 18.25 -4.88
CA ALA A 109 5.22 17.98 -4.91
C ALA A 109 5.52 16.47 -4.92
N ALA A 110 4.80 15.68 -4.11
CA ALA A 110 4.97 14.22 -4.10
C ALA A 110 4.56 13.60 -5.45
N LEU A 111 3.45 14.05 -6.05
CA LEU A 111 3.02 13.60 -7.38
C LEU A 111 4.01 14.00 -8.48
N THR A 112 4.55 15.22 -8.43
CA THR A 112 5.56 15.68 -9.38
C THR A 112 6.85 14.88 -9.26
N LEU A 113 7.29 14.55 -8.04
CA LEU A 113 8.44 13.67 -7.84
C LEU A 113 8.16 12.27 -8.40
N ALA A 114 6.98 11.70 -8.14
CA ALA A 114 6.59 10.42 -8.73
C ALA A 114 6.62 10.46 -10.26
N ASN A 115 6.10 11.52 -10.89
CA ASN A 115 6.14 11.74 -12.33
C ASN A 115 7.57 11.85 -12.87
N GLN A 116 8.46 12.58 -12.19
CA GLN A 116 9.89 12.67 -12.55
C GLN A 116 10.61 11.31 -12.46
N GLU A 117 10.21 10.47 -11.52
CA GLU A 117 10.68 9.08 -11.39
C GLU A 117 9.92 8.11 -12.30
N GLY A 118 9.09 8.66 -13.20
CA GLY A 118 8.45 7.97 -14.29
C GLY A 118 6.99 7.62 -14.06
N PHE A 119 6.39 7.85 -12.89
CA PHE A 119 4.98 7.53 -12.61
C PHE A 119 4.05 8.68 -13.01
N ASP A 120 3.54 8.65 -14.23
CA ASP A 120 2.72 9.71 -14.81
C ASP A 120 1.32 9.24 -15.18
N SER A 121 0.47 10.15 -15.66
CA SER A 121 -0.92 9.87 -16.00
C SER A 121 -1.12 8.86 -17.14
N THR A 122 -0.06 8.50 -17.87
CA THR A 122 -0.11 7.47 -18.92
C THR A 122 0.11 6.06 -18.39
N ASP A 123 0.54 5.91 -17.12
CA ASP A 123 0.69 4.63 -16.44
C ASP A 123 -0.65 4.02 -16.04
N THR A 124 -1.25 3.27 -16.95
CA THR A 124 -2.56 2.62 -16.72
C THR A 124 -2.49 1.36 -15.85
N ASN A 125 -1.30 0.88 -15.50
CA ASN A 125 -1.08 -0.31 -14.67
C ASN A 125 -0.61 0.03 -13.24
N TYR A 126 -0.61 1.31 -12.86
CA TYR A 126 -0.35 1.75 -11.50
C TYR A 126 -1.52 2.59 -10.99
N ASP A 127 -1.87 2.38 -9.73
CA ASP A 127 -2.88 3.18 -9.03
C ASP A 127 -2.20 4.12 -8.03
N ALA A 128 -2.51 5.42 -8.12
CA ALA A 128 -2.08 6.42 -7.16
C ALA A 128 -3.11 6.57 -6.02
N GLN A 129 -2.63 6.63 -4.77
CA GLN A 129 -3.47 6.77 -3.58
C GLN A 129 -2.77 7.65 -2.54
N ILE A 130 -3.49 8.63 -2.00
CA ILE A 130 -3.06 9.35 -0.80
C ILE A 130 -3.52 8.55 0.42
N GLU A 131 -2.58 7.86 1.08
CA GLU A 131 -2.80 7.27 2.39
C GLU A 131 -2.69 8.39 3.44
N TRP A 132 -3.79 8.68 4.13
CA TRP A 132 -3.91 9.76 5.11
C TRP A 132 -4.06 9.14 6.51
N GLY A 133 -2.98 9.24 7.30
CA GLY A 133 -2.89 8.80 8.70
C GLY A 133 -3.56 9.78 9.67
N TYR A 134 -3.07 9.86 10.91
CA TYR A 134 -3.51 10.87 11.87
C TYR A 134 -2.94 12.26 11.53
N LEU A 135 -1.62 12.40 11.49
CA LEU A 135 -0.95 13.67 11.17
C LEU A 135 -0.25 13.62 9.82
N ASN A 136 0.11 12.41 9.37
CA ASN A 136 0.95 12.23 8.20
C ASN A 136 0.18 11.74 6.98
N LYS A 137 0.60 12.21 5.79
CA LYS A 137 0.13 11.71 4.49
C LYS A 137 1.26 11.05 3.73
N THR A 138 0.94 10.04 2.94
CA THR A 138 1.89 9.37 2.04
C THR A 138 1.23 9.09 0.72
N LEU A 139 1.84 9.53 -0.38
CA LEU A 139 1.45 9.07 -1.70
C LEU A 139 1.99 7.66 -1.90
N SER A 140 1.11 6.74 -2.29
CA SER A 140 1.43 5.37 -2.65
C SER A 140 1.06 5.11 -4.10
N ILE A 141 2.00 4.59 -4.87
CA ILE A 141 1.80 4.15 -6.26
C ILE A 141 1.88 2.63 -6.27
N SER A 142 0.78 1.96 -6.64
CA SER A 142 0.64 0.51 -6.48
C SER A 142 0.47 -0.20 -7.81
N ASN A 143 1.21 -1.29 -8.03
CA ASN A 143 0.97 -2.25 -9.10
C ASN A 143 0.46 -3.55 -8.46
N LYS A 144 -0.81 -3.89 -8.70
CA LYS A 144 -1.40 -5.14 -8.23
C LYS A 144 -1.35 -6.19 -9.34
N LYS A 145 -0.97 -7.41 -8.98
CA LYS A 145 -0.97 -8.59 -9.87
C LYS A 145 -1.52 -9.81 -9.14
N THR A 146 -1.75 -10.86 -9.90
CA THR A 146 -2.23 -12.14 -9.40
C THR A 146 -1.18 -13.22 -9.65
N GLY A 147 -0.81 -13.96 -8.60
CA GLY A 147 0.13 -15.07 -8.66
C GLY A 147 -0.58 -16.41 -8.46
N LYS A 148 -0.18 -17.43 -9.21
CA LYS A 148 -0.69 -18.80 -9.06
C LYS A 148 0.45 -19.77 -8.81
N LYS A 149 0.29 -20.64 -7.82
CA LYS A 149 1.24 -21.71 -7.53
C LYS A 149 0.50 -22.87 -6.88
N SER A 150 0.66 -24.07 -7.45
CA SER A 150 0.11 -25.30 -6.89
C SER A 150 0.87 -25.71 -5.62
N GLY A 151 0.25 -26.56 -4.79
CA GLY A 151 0.84 -27.05 -3.54
C GLY A 151 0.50 -26.21 -2.30
N TYR A 152 -0.32 -25.17 -2.46
CA TYR A 152 -0.80 -24.32 -1.37
C TYR A 152 -2.33 -24.34 -1.32
N SER A 153 -2.91 -24.31 -0.12
CA SER A 153 -4.35 -24.42 0.08
C SER A 153 -4.86 -23.41 1.10
N GLY A 154 -6.16 -23.11 1.06
CA GLY A 154 -6.78 -22.20 2.03
C GLY A 154 -6.04 -20.87 2.16
N MET A 155 -5.42 -20.65 3.31
CA MET A 155 -4.71 -19.41 3.69
C MET A 155 -3.19 -19.55 3.73
N ASP A 156 -2.66 -20.67 3.24
CA ASP A 156 -1.22 -20.91 3.21
C ASP A 156 -0.54 -19.86 2.34
N LEU A 157 0.55 -19.30 2.85
CA LEU A 157 1.46 -18.48 2.06
C LEU A 157 2.52 -19.35 1.40
N PRO A 158 3.12 -18.90 0.28
CA PRO A 158 4.17 -19.66 -0.37
C PRO A 158 5.40 -19.82 0.54
N SER A 159 6.20 -20.86 0.30
CA SER A 159 7.54 -20.95 0.90
C SER A 159 8.41 -19.78 0.46
N ALA A 160 9.42 -19.39 1.23
CA ALA A 160 10.28 -18.26 0.90
C ALA A 160 10.87 -18.32 -0.53
N SER A 161 11.26 -19.51 -1.01
CA SER A 161 11.72 -19.70 -2.39
C SER A 161 10.63 -19.48 -3.43
N ASP A 162 9.41 -19.97 -3.18
CA ASP A 162 8.28 -19.77 -4.08
C ASP A 162 7.79 -18.31 -4.04
N SER A 163 7.83 -17.65 -2.89
CA SER A 163 7.50 -16.23 -2.74
C SER A 163 8.45 -15.35 -3.54
N ARG A 164 9.77 -15.59 -3.43
CA ARG A 164 10.76 -14.93 -4.29
C ARG A 164 10.47 -15.17 -5.76
N LYS A 165 10.21 -16.41 -6.15
CA LYS A 165 9.90 -16.75 -7.55
C LYS A 165 8.64 -16.04 -8.04
N LEU A 166 7.54 -16.10 -7.29
CA LEU A 166 6.26 -15.49 -7.66
C LEU A 166 6.41 -13.98 -7.86
N LEU A 167 7.14 -13.29 -6.98
CA LEU A 167 7.35 -11.85 -7.10
C LEU A 167 8.29 -11.51 -8.27
N LYS A 168 9.37 -12.26 -8.50
CA LYS A 168 10.26 -12.02 -9.63
C LYS A 168 9.56 -12.25 -10.98
N ASP A 169 8.83 -13.35 -11.11
CA ASP A 169 8.10 -13.68 -12.34
C ASP A 169 7.04 -12.62 -12.68
N ASN A 170 6.61 -11.84 -11.68
CA ASN A 170 5.59 -10.81 -11.80
C ASN A 170 6.13 -9.40 -11.54
N ILE A 171 7.43 -9.17 -11.50
CA ILE A 171 7.97 -7.86 -11.13
C ILE A 171 7.56 -6.78 -12.16
N PRO A 172 7.12 -5.58 -11.73
CA PRO A 172 6.88 -4.49 -12.66
C PRO A 172 8.20 -3.93 -13.20
N GLY A 173 8.24 -3.56 -14.48
CA GLY A 173 9.45 -3.08 -15.11
C GLY A 173 10.09 -1.85 -14.44
N LYS A 174 9.30 -0.97 -13.82
CA LYS A 174 9.83 0.21 -13.09
C LYS A 174 10.52 -0.18 -11.79
N MET A 175 9.98 -1.15 -11.06
CA MET A 175 10.66 -1.70 -9.89
C MET A 175 11.92 -2.46 -10.30
N ASP A 176 11.84 -3.29 -11.34
CA ASP A 176 12.99 -4.09 -11.76
C ASP A 176 14.16 -3.24 -12.29
N LYS A 177 13.87 -2.06 -12.84
CA LYS A 177 14.86 -1.13 -13.38
C LYS A 177 15.16 0.06 -12.46
N TRP A 178 14.79 -0.02 -11.17
CA TRP A 178 14.76 1.14 -10.28
C TRP A 178 16.10 1.89 -10.19
N LEU A 179 17.16 1.23 -9.72
CA LEU A 179 18.51 1.82 -9.65
C LEU A 179 19.37 1.44 -10.86
N TYR A 180 19.15 0.24 -11.38
CA TYR A 180 19.78 -0.29 -12.59
C TYR A 180 18.89 -1.41 -13.14
N THR A 181 19.10 -1.79 -14.40
CA THR A 181 18.36 -2.90 -15.02
C THR A 181 18.57 -4.21 -14.25
N GLY A 182 17.48 -4.81 -13.76
CA GLY A 182 17.51 -6.04 -12.98
C GLY A 182 17.74 -5.83 -11.48
N TRP A 183 17.75 -4.58 -10.99
CA TRP A 183 17.88 -4.27 -9.57
C TRP A 183 16.80 -4.98 -8.74
N GLY A 184 15.53 -4.86 -9.12
CA GLY A 184 14.44 -5.42 -8.32
C GLY A 184 14.48 -6.95 -8.27
N THR A 185 14.80 -7.59 -9.38
CA THR A 185 15.06 -9.04 -9.44
C THR A 185 16.21 -9.44 -8.53
N ALA A 186 17.35 -8.73 -8.58
CA ALA A 186 18.51 -9.02 -7.74
C ALA A 186 18.19 -8.86 -6.24
N MET A 187 17.45 -7.81 -5.87
CA MET A 187 17.03 -7.61 -4.48
C MET A 187 16.09 -8.73 -4.02
N LEU A 188 15.09 -9.09 -4.84
CA LEU A 188 14.19 -10.20 -4.53
C LEU A 188 14.91 -11.54 -4.43
N ASP A 189 15.96 -11.78 -5.20
CA ASP A 189 16.79 -12.98 -5.09
C ASP A 189 17.50 -13.08 -3.75
N ALA A 190 17.97 -11.96 -3.22
CA ALA A 190 18.60 -11.86 -1.90
C ALA A 190 17.58 -11.75 -0.74
N SER A 191 16.28 -11.65 -1.03
CA SER A 191 15.26 -11.42 -0.01
C SER A 191 14.98 -12.62 0.89
N ARG A 192 14.63 -12.29 2.14
CA ARG A 192 13.92 -13.19 3.07
C ARG A 192 12.49 -12.70 3.27
N VAL A 193 11.70 -13.51 3.98
CA VAL A 193 10.33 -13.19 4.36
C VAL A 193 10.32 -12.33 5.63
N TYR A 194 9.47 -11.31 5.64
CA TYR A 194 9.04 -10.55 6.80
C TYR A 194 7.55 -10.80 7.03
N GLY A 195 7.20 -11.31 8.21
CA GLY A 195 5.91 -11.93 8.50
C GLY A 195 6.06 -13.44 8.79
N PRO A 196 5.02 -14.25 8.57
CA PRO A 196 3.69 -13.87 8.11
C PRO A 196 2.86 -13.16 9.20
N VAL A 197 1.84 -12.40 8.79
CA VAL A 197 0.85 -11.79 9.69
C VAL A 197 -0.55 -12.20 9.27
N LEU A 198 -1.26 -12.89 10.16
CA LEU A 198 -2.65 -13.29 9.97
C LEU A 198 -3.60 -12.20 10.49
N ALA A 199 -3.89 -11.24 9.61
CA ALA A 199 -4.82 -10.16 9.90
C ALA A 199 -6.28 -10.57 9.71
N LYS A 200 -7.19 -9.85 10.38
CA LYS A 200 -8.64 -10.00 10.21
C LYS A 200 -9.23 -8.66 9.81
N ARG A 201 -10.12 -8.66 8.83
CA ARG A 201 -10.84 -7.47 8.37
C ARG A 201 -12.34 -7.63 8.64
N SER A 202 -12.91 -6.64 9.31
CA SER A 202 -14.35 -6.43 9.42
C SER A 202 -14.76 -5.37 8.41
N ILE A 203 -15.88 -5.57 7.73
CA ILE A 203 -16.39 -4.68 6.68
C ILE A 203 -17.75 -4.16 7.11
N GLY A 204 -17.95 -2.85 7.04
CA GLY A 204 -19.21 -2.20 7.38
C GLY A 204 -19.36 -0.87 6.68
N THR A 205 -20.07 0.06 7.30
CA THR A 205 -20.35 1.38 6.72
C THR A 205 -20.33 2.45 7.79
N TRP A 206 -19.72 3.58 7.47
CA TRP A 206 -19.74 4.77 8.30
C TRP A 206 -20.02 6.00 7.45
N SER A 207 -21.05 6.76 7.80
CA SER A 207 -21.43 7.98 7.08
C SER A 207 -21.61 7.77 5.57
N GLY A 208 -22.17 6.61 5.17
CA GLY A 208 -22.39 6.23 3.77
C GLY A 208 -21.16 5.74 3.01
N LEU A 209 -19.99 5.62 3.67
CA LEU A 209 -18.76 5.10 3.08
C LEU A 209 -18.52 3.67 3.55
N GLU A 210 -18.14 2.77 2.64
CA GLU A 210 -17.61 1.47 3.02
C GLU A 210 -16.39 1.67 3.92
N THR A 211 -16.42 1.00 5.07
CA THR A 211 -15.44 1.20 6.14
C THR A 211 -14.91 -0.16 6.56
N TYR A 212 -13.60 -0.24 6.70
CA TYR A 212 -12.89 -1.42 7.17
C TYR A 212 -12.37 -1.18 8.58
N ILE A 213 -12.43 -2.21 9.43
CA ILE A 213 -11.60 -2.27 10.62
C ILE A 213 -10.75 -3.52 10.53
N GLU A 214 -9.44 -3.34 10.57
CA GLU A 214 -8.47 -4.43 10.51
C GLU A 214 -7.77 -4.62 11.86
N VAL A 215 -7.67 -5.87 12.29
CA VAL A 215 -6.88 -6.27 13.47
C VAL A 215 -5.65 -7.03 12.98
N TRP A 216 -4.47 -6.48 13.28
CA TRP A 216 -3.18 -7.01 12.87
C TRP A 216 -2.38 -7.45 14.11
N PRO A 217 -2.31 -8.75 14.42
CA PRO A 217 -1.43 -9.27 15.45
C PRO A 217 0.02 -9.24 14.93
N ILE A 218 0.79 -8.23 15.32
CA ILE A 218 2.19 -8.05 14.94
C ILE A 218 3.04 -8.41 16.16
N LYS A 219 4.22 -9.01 15.97
CA LYS A 219 5.18 -9.21 17.06
C LYS A 219 5.36 -7.91 17.84
N ASP A 220 5.51 -7.99 19.16
CA ASP A 220 5.93 -6.83 19.96
C ASP A 220 7.38 -6.45 19.63
N ALA A 221 7.84 -5.31 20.15
CA ALA A 221 9.21 -4.83 19.89
C ALA A 221 10.31 -5.76 20.43
N ALA A 222 10.00 -6.57 21.45
CA ALA A 222 10.92 -7.57 22.01
C ALA A 222 10.95 -8.87 21.21
N GLY A 223 9.99 -9.08 20.30
CA GLY A 223 9.82 -10.32 19.54
C GLY A 223 9.31 -11.50 20.38
N THR A 224 8.88 -11.26 21.62
CA THR A 224 8.45 -12.30 22.58
C THR A 224 6.93 -12.40 22.73
N GLY A 225 6.21 -11.40 22.24
CA GLY A 225 4.76 -11.29 22.35
C GLY A 225 4.12 -10.71 21.10
N ILE A 226 2.86 -10.29 21.22
CA ILE A 226 2.05 -9.75 20.13
C ILE A 226 1.44 -8.40 20.57
N ASP A 227 1.65 -7.38 19.75
CA ASP A 227 0.89 -6.14 19.76
C ASP A 227 -0.23 -6.23 18.71
N ASN A 228 -1.48 -6.04 19.12
CA ASN A 228 -2.58 -5.88 18.19
C ASN A 228 -2.61 -4.45 17.68
N VAL A 229 -2.33 -4.24 16.39
CA VAL A 229 -2.57 -2.97 15.72
C VAL A 229 -3.97 -2.99 15.13
N VAL A 230 -4.84 -2.09 15.61
CA VAL A 230 -6.21 -1.94 15.09
C VAL A 230 -6.29 -0.66 14.29
N GLU A 231 -6.69 -0.77 13.03
CA GLU A 231 -6.83 0.37 12.10
C GLU A 231 -8.23 0.39 11.52
N ILE A 232 -8.86 1.56 11.53
CA ILE A 232 -10.09 1.84 10.78
C ILE A 232 -9.74 2.62 9.51
N SER A 233 -10.34 2.25 8.39
CA SER A 233 -10.12 2.95 7.12
C SER A 233 -11.36 3.05 6.23
N PHE A 234 -11.39 4.07 5.39
CA PHE A 234 -12.34 4.23 4.30
C PHE A 234 -11.66 4.88 3.09
N LYS A 235 -12.26 4.72 1.91
CA LYS A 235 -11.74 5.30 0.65
C LYS A 235 -12.72 6.28 0.01
N THR A 236 -12.18 7.25 -0.71
CA THR A 236 -12.95 8.19 -1.52
C THR A 236 -12.08 8.80 -2.62
N ASN A 237 -12.71 9.20 -3.73
CA ASN A 237 -12.02 9.91 -4.83
C ASN A 237 -11.98 11.43 -4.63
N SER A 238 -12.50 11.94 -3.51
CA SER A 238 -12.64 13.36 -3.22
C SER A 238 -11.74 13.78 -2.06
N SER A 239 -10.78 14.66 -2.33
CA SER A 239 -9.89 15.24 -1.31
C SER A 239 -10.68 15.96 -0.21
N THR A 240 -11.71 16.72 -0.58
CA THR A 240 -12.58 17.43 0.35
C THR A 240 -13.36 16.47 1.25
N THR A 241 -13.86 15.37 0.68
CA THR A 241 -14.55 14.33 1.44
C THR A 241 -13.58 13.63 2.38
N ALA A 242 -12.38 13.28 1.91
CA ALA A 242 -11.34 12.66 2.73
C ALA A 242 -10.98 13.54 3.93
N SER A 243 -10.68 14.82 3.70
CA SER A 243 -10.36 15.80 4.74
C SER A 243 -11.49 15.95 5.77
N THR A 244 -12.72 16.17 5.29
CA THR A 244 -13.88 16.36 6.19
C THR A 244 -14.16 15.09 7.01
N LYS A 245 -14.09 13.92 6.38
CA LYS A 245 -14.40 12.64 7.03
C LYS A 245 -13.27 12.17 7.93
N HIS A 246 -12.02 12.54 7.65
CA HIS A 246 -10.88 12.35 8.53
C HIS A 246 -11.12 13.01 9.89
N ASP A 247 -11.41 14.31 9.92
CA ASP A 247 -11.60 15.06 11.16
C ASP A 247 -12.85 14.60 11.93
N GLN A 248 -13.93 14.31 11.20
CA GLN A 248 -15.15 13.74 11.77
C GLN A 248 -14.89 12.37 12.40
N LEU A 249 -14.09 11.52 11.74
CA LEU A 249 -13.80 10.19 12.26
C LEU A 249 -12.90 10.27 13.50
N ILE A 250 -11.88 11.12 13.51
CA ILE A 250 -11.06 11.38 14.70
C ILE A 250 -11.96 11.82 15.87
N THR A 251 -12.79 12.85 15.65
CA THR A 251 -13.68 13.39 16.69
C THR A 251 -14.62 12.31 17.21
N TYR A 252 -15.17 11.50 16.32
CA TYR A 252 -16.05 10.39 16.69
C TYR A 252 -15.31 9.36 17.55
N LEU A 253 -14.16 8.86 17.08
CA LEU A 253 -13.36 7.87 17.81
C LEU A 253 -12.90 8.41 19.17
N GLN A 254 -12.54 9.69 19.27
CA GLN A 254 -12.18 10.35 20.53
C GLN A 254 -13.36 10.38 21.50
N SER A 255 -14.56 10.74 21.02
CA SER A 255 -15.77 10.76 21.86
C SER A 255 -16.12 9.40 22.46
N GLN A 256 -15.73 8.32 21.79
CA GLN A 256 -15.94 6.95 22.25
C GLN A 256 -14.77 6.40 23.09
N GLY A 257 -13.67 7.15 23.23
CA GLY A 257 -12.43 6.66 23.86
C GLY A 257 -11.73 5.56 23.03
N TRP A 258 -12.01 5.49 21.73
CA TRP A 258 -11.45 4.48 20.83
C TRP A 258 -10.26 4.97 20.03
N PHE A 259 -10.00 6.28 19.98
CA PHE A 259 -8.93 6.85 19.16
C PHE A 259 -7.55 6.60 19.76
N LEU A 260 -6.60 6.17 18.94
CA LEU A 260 -5.18 6.12 19.28
C LEU A 260 -4.44 7.21 18.49
N ALA A 261 -4.04 8.28 19.18
CA ALA A 261 -3.49 9.51 18.60
C ALA A 261 -2.02 9.37 18.18
N GLN A 262 -1.75 8.49 17.22
CA GLN A 262 -0.41 8.32 16.64
C GLN A 262 -0.51 7.87 15.18
N ASP A 263 0.52 8.18 14.40
CA ASP A 263 0.73 7.57 13.09
C ASP A 263 1.48 6.25 13.23
N SER A 264 1.13 5.27 12.41
CA SER A 264 1.95 4.07 12.24
C SER A 264 1.74 3.45 10.88
N LEU A 265 2.83 3.05 10.23
CA LEU A 265 2.78 2.22 9.04
C LEU A 265 2.95 0.76 9.45
N LYS A 266 1.90 -0.05 9.28
CA LYS A 266 1.96 -1.50 9.55
C LYS A 266 3.15 -2.19 8.88
N THR A 267 3.47 -1.78 7.65
CA THR A 267 4.66 -2.29 6.93
C THR A 267 5.95 -1.98 7.69
N GLN A 268 6.11 -0.78 8.23
CA GLN A 268 7.30 -0.41 9.00
C GLN A 268 7.42 -1.29 10.25
N LEU A 269 6.32 -1.44 11.02
CA LEU A 269 6.30 -2.31 12.19
C LEU A 269 6.68 -3.76 11.85
N ILE A 270 6.20 -4.28 10.72
CA ILE A 270 6.53 -5.65 10.29
C ILE A 270 8.00 -5.76 9.86
N MET A 271 8.52 -4.78 9.13
CA MET A 271 9.93 -4.76 8.74
C MET A 271 10.87 -4.67 9.96
N ASP A 272 10.47 -3.93 11.00
CA ASP A 272 11.31 -3.73 12.19
C ASP A 272 11.31 -4.93 13.14
N ARG A 273 10.23 -5.74 13.14
CA ARG A 273 9.98 -6.75 14.19
C ARG A 273 10.06 -8.20 13.70
N TYR A 274 10.28 -8.44 12.41
CA TYR A 274 10.43 -9.78 11.82
C TYR A 274 11.80 -9.95 11.15
#